data_AF-A0A8J3QA08-F1
#
_entry.id   AF-A0A8J3QA08-F1
#
_cell.length_a   1.000
_cell.length_b   1.000
_cell.length_c   1.000
_cell.angle_alpha   90.00
_cell.angle_beta   90.00
_cell.angle_gamma   90.00
#
_symmetry.space_group_name_H-M   'P 1'
#
loop_
_entity.id
_entity.type
_entity.pdbx_description
1 polymer ?
#
loop_
_entity_poly.entity_id
_entity_poly.type
_entity_poly.pdbx_seq_one_letter_code
_entity_poly.pdbx_strand_id
1 'polypeptide(L)'
;MVGMPPSRIVRAITIAFGAAAAAGAAQLGIGYGLGVFSWVPTVNGVDEAAWLASLAWTVWISATSVVIGTVAADRLGLASVGLTPLGRTMWRGTLAIAASLGGLIVVALTAVPARATQRPDTFAPQMIVGTYAVAGVIFGLVVALIAVNIPAIASNVTITSAWLWLVAVVATLDGAAANRDPEVVQLGVWQVTTSGPWFHSIYVPGSLLAAGSAIVIGALAAWPAANRGTNLIGVALSGAAGPAVIAGAYLLAAPVLKGVKPEQLSAHLVAPYAVIAGLIGSVLVAALAGAGRRRLAGRSANYKQPGAVSAAQPKVASDAV
;
A
#
# COMPACT_ATOMS: atom_id res chain seq x y z
N MET A 1 -16.16 13.11 23.33
CA MET A 1 -14.91 12.46 23.77
C MET A 1 -14.90 12.13 25.27
N VAL A 2 -16.06 12.00 25.92
CA VAL A 2 -16.14 11.65 27.35
C VAL A 2 -16.01 10.12 27.46
N GLY A 3 -14.95 9.62 28.11
CA GLY A 3 -14.84 8.20 28.46
C GLY A 3 -13.45 7.54 28.30
N MET A 4 -12.48 8.20 27.67
CA MET A 4 -11.13 7.62 27.51
C MET A 4 -10.16 8.25 28.53
N PRO A 5 -9.45 7.46 29.35
CA PRO A 5 -8.51 8.02 30.33
C PRO A 5 -7.34 8.72 29.62
N PRO A 6 -6.86 9.86 30.15
CA PRO A 6 -5.85 10.70 29.48
C PRO A 6 -4.53 9.95 29.19
N SER A 7 -4.15 9.00 30.05
CA SER A 7 -2.97 8.15 29.84
C SER A 7 -3.07 7.28 28.58
N ARG A 8 -4.27 6.82 28.20
CA ARG A 8 -4.48 6.05 26.96
C ARG A 8 -4.40 6.93 25.73
N ILE A 9 -4.94 8.15 25.81
CA ILE A 9 -4.88 9.14 24.72
C ILE A 9 -3.43 9.47 24.41
N VAL A 10 -2.66 9.87 25.44
CA VAL A 10 -1.25 10.21 25.30
C VAL A 10 -0.46 9.03 24.73
N ARG A 11 -0.64 7.83 25.30
CA ARG A 11 0.07 6.62 24.82
C ARG A 11 -0.22 6.32 23.35
N ALA A 12 -1.46 6.47 22.88
CA ALA A 12 -1.81 6.17 21.50
C ALA A 12 -1.19 7.19 20.53
N ILE A 13 -1.21 8.46 20.89
CA ILE A 13 -0.56 9.54 20.12
C ILE A 13 0.95 9.30 20.06
N THR A 14 1.57 8.95 21.20
CA THR A 14 3.01 8.62 21.26
C THR A 14 3.34 7.40 20.40
N ILE A 15 2.51 6.35 20.40
CA ILE A 15 2.71 5.18 19.53
C ILE A 15 2.59 5.58 18.07
N ALA A 16 1.58 6.37 17.69
CA ALA A 16 1.39 6.78 16.30
C ALA A 16 2.59 7.59 15.78
N PHE A 17 3.00 8.60 16.54
CA PHE A 17 4.16 9.43 16.24
C PHE A 17 5.46 8.60 16.19
N GLY A 18 5.73 7.85 17.26
CA GLY A 18 6.97 7.08 17.41
C GLY A 18 7.10 5.96 16.39
N ALA A 19 6.01 5.24 16.10
CA ALA A 19 6.03 4.18 15.09
C ALA A 19 6.20 4.72 13.67
N ALA A 20 5.59 5.87 13.34
CA ALA A 20 5.83 6.52 12.04
C ALA A 20 7.28 6.98 11.91
N ALA A 21 7.83 7.63 12.95
CA ALA A 21 9.21 8.08 12.96
C ALA A 21 10.21 6.90 12.85
N ALA A 22 9.99 5.84 13.62
CA ALA A 22 10.81 4.64 13.60
C ALA A 22 10.72 3.91 12.26
N ALA A 23 9.51 3.80 11.67
CA ALA A 23 9.33 3.20 10.35
C ALA A 23 10.08 3.99 9.27
N GLY A 24 9.97 5.33 9.28
CA GLY A 24 10.68 6.18 8.33
C GLY A 24 12.20 6.06 8.47
N ALA A 25 12.72 6.13 9.70
CA ALA A 25 14.15 5.97 9.95
C ALA A 25 14.67 4.59 9.56
N ALA A 26 13.94 3.51 9.87
CA ALA A 26 14.31 2.14 9.52
C ALA A 26 14.31 1.93 8.00
N GLN A 27 13.26 2.37 7.30
CA GLN A 27 13.17 2.29 5.85
C GLN A 27 14.30 3.07 5.17
N LEU A 28 14.61 4.27 5.64
CA LEU A 28 15.75 5.04 5.12
C LEU A 28 17.08 4.37 5.41
N GLY A 29 17.28 3.83 6.62
CA GLY A 29 18.50 3.11 6.99
C GLY A 29 18.74 1.88 6.11
N ILE A 30 17.68 1.09 5.84
CA ILE A 30 17.74 -0.04 4.91
C ILE A 30 18.04 0.46 3.50
N GLY A 31 17.32 1.48 3.03
CA GLY A 31 17.49 2.04 1.68
C GLY A 31 18.91 2.57 1.42
N TYR A 32 19.45 3.36 2.34
CA TYR A 32 20.83 3.85 2.25
C TYR A 32 21.86 2.71 2.41
N GLY A 33 21.64 1.78 3.34
CA GLY A 33 22.56 0.66 3.58
C GLY A 33 22.65 -0.31 2.39
N LEU A 34 21.58 -0.44 1.62
CA LEU A 34 21.53 -1.27 0.42
C LEU A 34 21.83 -0.50 -0.87
N GLY A 35 22.05 0.83 -0.80
CA GLY A 35 22.25 1.67 -1.98
C GLY A 35 21.02 1.75 -2.91
N VAL A 36 19.82 1.45 -2.41
CA VAL A 36 18.57 1.40 -3.20
C VAL A 36 18.26 2.77 -3.81
N PHE A 37 18.53 3.84 -3.07
CA PHE A 37 18.51 5.22 -3.52
C PHE A 37 19.69 5.96 -2.88
N SER A 38 20.19 6.98 -3.55
CA SER A 38 21.30 7.78 -3.03
C SER A 38 21.05 9.28 -3.23
N TRP A 39 21.36 10.02 -2.18
CA TRP A 39 21.47 11.49 -2.20
C TRP A 39 22.93 11.95 -2.03
N VAL A 40 23.87 11.00 -2.22
CA VAL A 40 25.32 11.20 -2.13
C VAL A 40 25.87 11.28 -3.55
N PRO A 41 26.83 12.18 -3.85
CA PRO A 41 27.45 12.26 -5.16
C PRO A 41 28.09 10.94 -5.58
N THR A 42 27.73 10.44 -6.76
CA THR A 42 28.47 9.38 -7.45
C THR A 42 29.61 10.01 -8.24
N VAL A 43 30.67 9.24 -8.52
CA VAL A 43 31.91 9.70 -9.20
C VAL A 43 31.60 10.35 -10.56
N ASN A 44 30.47 10.02 -11.19
CA ASN A 44 30.04 10.51 -12.50
C ASN A 44 28.89 11.54 -12.46
N GLY A 45 28.51 12.03 -11.27
CA GLY A 45 27.31 12.85 -11.09
C GLY A 45 26.01 12.02 -11.06
N VAL A 46 24.93 12.60 -10.49
CA VAL A 46 23.66 11.88 -10.33
C VAL A 46 22.86 11.89 -11.64
N ASP A 47 22.77 10.73 -12.31
CA ASP A 47 21.91 10.53 -13.49
C ASP A 47 20.47 10.96 -13.19
N GLU A 48 19.80 11.58 -14.16
CA GLU A 48 18.44 12.10 -14.01
C GLU A 48 17.44 10.98 -13.67
N ALA A 49 17.69 9.78 -14.20
CA ALA A 49 16.90 8.60 -13.88
C ALA A 49 17.02 8.17 -12.42
N ALA A 50 18.25 8.16 -11.89
CA ALA A 50 18.55 7.85 -10.50
C ALA A 50 17.94 8.89 -9.54
N TRP A 51 18.02 10.17 -9.90
CA TRP A 51 17.42 11.25 -9.11
C TRP A 51 15.90 11.12 -8.98
N LEU A 52 15.20 10.95 -10.11
CA LEU A 52 13.75 10.80 -10.13
C LEU A 52 13.29 9.52 -9.41
N ALA A 53 14.06 8.43 -9.53
CA ALA A 53 13.81 7.20 -8.76
C ALA A 53 13.97 7.43 -7.25
N SER A 54 15.03 8.11 -6.80
CA SER A 54 15.24 8.46 -5.39
C SER A 54 14.12 9.36 -4.84
N LEU A 55 13.57 10.26 -5.66
CA LEU A 55 12.40 11.07 -5.29
C LEU A 55 11.15 10.21 -5.09
N ALA A 56 10.87 9.28 -6.00
CA ALA A 56 9.74 8.35 -5.87
C ALA A 56 9.85 7.48 -4.60
N TRP A 57 11.05 6.95 -4.29
CA TRP A 57 11.33 6.26 -3.03
C TRP A 57 11.07 7.15 -1.82
N THR A 58 11.49 8.42 -1.86
CA THR A 58 11.28 9.36 -0.75
C THR A 58 9.79 9.63 -0.50
N VAL A 59 9.01 9.87 -1.56
CA VAL A 59 7.55 10.04 -1.44
C VAL A 59 6.90 8.79 -0.86
N TRP A 60 7.28 7.61 -1.35
CA TRP A 60 6.73 6.34 -0.92
C TRP A 60 7.09 5.97 0.53
N ILE A 61 8.35 6.16 0.94
CA ILE A 61 8.82 5.92 2.31
C ILE A 61 8.09 6.86 3.29
N SER A 62 8.00 8.16 2.96
CA SER A 62 7.21 9.12 3.75
C SER A 62 5.77 8.65 3.90
N ALA A 63 5.12 8.26 2.80
CA ALA A 63 3.72 7.87 2.81
C ALA A 63 3.47 6.60 3.64
N THR A 64 4.26 5.55 3.42
CA THR A 64 4.10 4.26 4.13
C THR A 64 4.42 4.37 5.62
N SER A 65 5.36 5.24 6.02
CA SER A 65 5.69 5.49 7.42
C SER A 65 4.48 6.03 8.20
N VAL A 66 3.76 6.99 7.61
CA VAL A 66 2.52 7.54 8.19
C VAL A 66 1.44 6.45 8.32
N VAL A 67 1.26 5.63 7.28
CA VAL A 67 0.30 4.52 7.29
C VAL A 67 0.64 3.50 8.39
N ILE A 68 1.91 3.09 8.50
CA ILE A 68 2.38 2.13 9.50
C ILE A 68 2.13 2.68 10.92
N GLY A 69 2.52 3.93 11.20
CA GLY A 69 2.31 4.53 12.52
C GLY A 69 0.83 4.62 12.90
N THR A 70 -0.02 5.05 11.96
CA THR A 70 -1.46 5.16 12.17
C THR A 70 -2.10 3.79 12.43
N VAL A 71 -1.77 2.79 11.61
CA VAL A 71 -2.32 1.42 11.72
C VAL A 71 -1.82 0.73 12.98
N ALA A 72 -0.55 0.90 13.35
CA ALA A 72 0.00 0.35 14.58
C ALA A 72 -0.73 0.90 15.82
N ALA A 73 -0.95 2.23 15.88
CA ALA A 73 -1.68 2.85 16.98
C ALA A 73 -3.16 2.42 17.04
N ASP A 74 -3.85 2.31 15.91
CA ASP A 74 -5.25 1.85 15.85
C ASP A 74 -5.38 0.37 16.26
N ARG A 75 -4.44 -0.50 15.85
CA ARG A 75 -4.45 -1.94 16.16
C ARG A 75 -4.03 -2.27 17.59
N LEU A 76 -3.13 -1.49 18.19
CA LEU A 76 -2.68 -1.67 19.59
C LEU A 76 -3.72 -1.24 20.64
N GLY A 77 -4.94 -0.90 20.20
CA GLY A 77 -6.14 -1.14 21.01
C GLY A 77 -6.39 -0.14 22.13
N LEU A 78 -5.99 1.12 21.98
CA LEU A 78 -6.25 2.17 22.98
C LEU A 78 -7.64 2.83 22.89
N ALA A 79 -8.62 2.06 22.39
CA ALA A 79 -10.08 2.23 22.47
C ALA A 79 -10.76 3.19 21.48
N SER A 80 -11.36 2.62 20.43
CA SER A 80 -12.60 3.16 19.85
C SER A 80 -13.86 2.43 20.35
N VAL A 81 -13.69 1.61 21.39
CA VAL A 81 -14.75 0.86 22.07
C VAL A 81 -15.59 1.87 22.87
N GLY A 82 -16.89 1.91 22.62
CA GLY A 82 -17.81 2.88 23.22
C GLY A 82 -17.84 4.26 22.57
N LEU A 83 -17.00 4.54 21.57
CA LEU A 83 -17.12 5.77 20.77
C LEU A 83 -18.25 5.64 19.75
N THR A 84 -18.97 6.73 19.52
CA THR A 84 -19.85 6.87 18.37
C THR A 84 -19.06 6.71 17.06
N PRO A 85 -19.73 6.36 15.94
CA PRO A 85 -19.05 6.27 14.63
C PRO A 85 -18.24 7.54 14.30
N LEU A 86 -18.81 8.71 14.56
CA LEU A 86 -18.14 10.00 14.38
C LEU A 86 -16.93 10.15 15.31
N GLY A 87 -17.07 9.79 16.59
CA GLY A 87 -15.97 9.85 17.56
C GLY A 87 -14.81 8.93 17.20
N ARG A 88 -15.09 7.74 16.66
CA ARG A 88 -14.06 6.83 16.15
C ARG A 88 -13.32 7.41 14.95
N THR A 89 -14.02 8.01 14.00
CA THR A 89 -13.42 8.66 12.84
C THR A 89 -12.54 9.84 13.26
N MET A 90 -13.02 10.69 14.15
CA MET A 90 -12.24 11.81 14.69
C MET A 90 -10.97 11.32 15.41
N TRP A 91 -11.10 10.29 16.25
CA TRP A 91 -9.97 9.70 16.96
C TRP A 91 -8.90 9.14 16.00
N ARG A 92 -9.34 8.41 14.98
CA ARG A 92 -8.45 7.91 13.92
C ARG A 92 -7.78 9.04 13.14
N GLY A 93 -8.48 10.15 12.92
CA GLY A 93 -7.90 11.38 12.38
C GLY A 93 -6.80 11.93 13.27
N THR A 94 -7.00 11.97 14.58
CA THR A 94 -5.96 12.38 15.55
C THR A 94 -4.73 11.49 15.46
N LEU A 95 -4.90 10.16 15.39
CA LEU A 95 -3.78 9.22 15.24
C LEU A 95 -3.04 9.43 13.91
N ALA A 96 -3.77 9.67 12.82
CA ALA A 96 -3.18 9.92 11.52
C ALA A 96 -2.36 11.22 11.50
N ILE A 97 -2.87 12.30 12.12
CA ILE A 97 -2.13 13.56 12.27
C ILE A 97 -0.86 13.35 13.11
N ALA A 98 -0.96 12.64 14.23
CA ALA A 98 0.20 12.33 15.08
C ALA A 98 1.27 11.51 14.33
N ALA A 99 0.85 10.50 13.55
CA ALA A 99 1.73 9.73 12.69
C ALA A 99 2.37 10.59 11.59
N SER A 100 1.63 11.51 10.97
CA SER A 100 2.17 12.46 9.99
C SER A 100 3.29 13.31 10.58
N LEU A 101 3.10 13.82 11.81
CA LEU A 101 4.15 14.56 12.52
C LEU A 101 5.40 13.71 12.76
N GLY A 102 5.23 12.42 13.10
CA GLY A 102 6.36 11.49 13.23
C GLY A 102 7.05 11.21 11.88
N GLY A 103 6.27 11.08 10.81
CA GLY A 103 6.75 10.86 9.44
C GLY A 103 7.57 12.01 8.87
N LEU A 104 7.43 13.24 9.41
CA LEU A 104 8.27 14.38 9.03
C LEU A 104 9.76 14.16 9.31
N ILE A 105 10.15 13.17 10.12
CA ILE A 105 11.55 12.79 10.30
C ILE A 105 12.22 12.42 8.96
N VAL A 106 11.46 11.85 8.01
CA VAL A 106 11.95 11.50 6.68
C VAL A 106 12.46 12.73 5.94
N VAL A 107 11.80 13.88 6.11
CA VAL A 107 12.21 15.15 5.48
C VAL A 107 13.63 15.52 5.89
N ALA A 108 13.95 15.48 7.17
CA ALA A 108 15.29 15.81 7.66
C ALA A 108 16.32 14.77 7.19
N LEU A 109 16.00 13.49 7.30
CA LEU A 109 16.92 12.39 6.98
C LEU A 109 17.21 12.24 5.48
N THR A 110 16.37 12.78 4.60
CA THR A 110 16.64 12.83 3.14
C THR A 110 17.17 14.18 2.68
N ALA A 111 16.68 15.29 3.23
CA ALA A 111 17.12 16.63 2.83
C ALA A 111 18.57 16.94 3.26
N VAL A 112 19.04 16.44 4.41
CA VAL A 112 20.41 16.66 4.89
C VAL A 112 21.46 16.09 3.92
N PRO A 113 21.44 14.79 3.57
CA PRO A 113 22.42 14.25 2.62
C PRO A 113 22.29 14.89 1.23
N ALA A 114 21.07 15.23 0.79
CA ALA A 114 20.84 15.88 -0.51
C ALA A 114 21.56 17.24 -0.67
N ARG A 115 21.91 17.93 0.42
CA ARG A 115 22.68 19.20 0.36
C ARG A 115 24.04 19.05 -0.32
N ALA A 116 24.63 17.86 -0.25
CA ALA A 116 25.92 17.59 -0.86
C ALA A 116 25.82 17.28 -2.36
N THR A 117 24.61 17.12 -2.90
CA THR A 117 24.42 16.79 -4.31
C THR A 117 24.67 18.02 -5.19
N GLN A 118 25.55 17.90 -6.17
CA GLN A 118 25.76 18.95 -7.17
C GLN A 118 24.91 18.65 -8.40
N ARG A 119 24.05 19.61 -8.81
CA ARG A 119 23.25 19.52 -10.03
C ARG A 119 23.38 20.79 -10.88
N PRO A 120 23.46 20.67 -12.21
CA PRO A 120 23.51 21.84 -13.10
C PRO A 120 22.27 22.73 -12.97
N ASP A 121 21.12 22.11 -12.72
CA ASP A 121 19.81 22.77 -12.83
C ASP A 121 19.23 23.23 -11.48
N THR A 122 19.95 23.03 -10.37
CA THR A 122 19.44 23.44 -9.06
C THR A 122 20.51 23.81 -8.05
N PHE A 123 20.30 24.95 -7.38
CA PHE A 123 21.20 25.47 -6.36
C PHE A 123 20.82 25.02 -4.92
N ALA A 124 19.67 24.34 -4.76
CA ALA A 124 19.20 23.87 -3.45
C ALA A 124 18.50 22.49 -3.52
N PRO A 125 19.21 21.40 -3.81
CA PRO A 125 18.63 20.06 -3.94
C PRO A 125 17.86 19.60 -2.70
N GLN A 126 18.30 20.01 -1.51
CA GLN A 126 17.64 19.73 -0.23
C GLN A 126 16.21 20.27 -0.15
N MET A 127 15.92 21.41 -0.81
CA MET A 127 14.58 21.99 -0.84
C MET A 127 13.64 21.19 -1.72
N ILE A 128 14.16 20.62 -2.82
CA ILE A 128 13.42 19.74 -3.71
C ILE A 128 13.08 18.44 -2.98
N VAL A 129 14.09 17.74 -2.47
CA VAL A 129 13.92 16.47 -1.74
C VAL A 129 13.01 16.64 -0.52
N GLY A 130 13.20 17.72 0.24
CA GLY A 130 12.36 18.05 1.38
C GLY A 130 10.89 18.27 1.00
N THR A 131 10.62 19.00 -0.10
CA THR A 131 9.26 19.21 -0.61
C THR A 131 8.59 17.89 -1.00
N TYR A 132 9.30 16.99 -1.68
CA TYR A 132 8.75 15.68 -2.04
C TYR A 132 8.52 14.77 -0.83
N ALA A 133 9.41 14.82 0.17
CA ALA A 133 9.18 14.12 1.43
C ALA A 133 7.91 14.62 2.13
N VAL A 134 7.67 15.94 2.16
CA VAL A 134 6.42 16.53 2.69
C VAL A 134 5.20 16.12 1.88
N ALA A 135 5.29 16.13 0.53
CA ALA A 135 4.22 15.65 -0.34
C ALA A 135 3.87 14.18 -0.05
N GLY A 136 4.88 13.35 0.19
CA GLY A 136 4.69 11.96 0.63
C GLY A 136 4.01 11.84 1.99
N VAL A 137 4.33 12.70 2.96
CA VAL A 137 3.63 12.71 4.27
C VAL A 137 2.16 13.09 4.11
N ILE A 138 1.85 14.10 3.29
CA ILE A 138 0.47 14.53 3.00
C ILE A 138 -0.29 13.40 2.28
N PHE A 139 0.34 12.76 1.31
CA PHE A 139 -0.24 11.61 0.61
C PHE A 139 -0.49 10.43 1.55
N GLY A 140 0.50 10.11 2.39
CA GLY A 140 0.40 9.09 3.43
C GLY A 140 -0.72 9.35 4.43
N LEU A 141 -0.97 10.61 4.81
CA LEU A 141 -2.08 11.00 5.67
C LEU A 141 -3.43 10.62 5.04
N VAL A 142 -3.63 10.94 3.76
CA VAL A 142 -4.86 10.58 3.04
C VAL A 142 -5.04 9.06 2.99
N VAL A 143 -3.98 8.33 2.63
CA VAL A 143 -4.01 6.86 2.57
C VAL A 143 -4.26 6.26 3.94
N ALA A 144 -3.65 6.79 4.99
CA ALA A 144 -3.82 6.33 6.36
C ALA A 144 -5.28 6.46 6.82
N LEU A 145 -5.91 7.62 6.59
CA LEU A 145 -7.32 7.85 6.93
C LEU A 145 -8.26 6.82 6.27
N ILE A 146 -7.96 6.40 5.04
CA ILE A 146 -8.70 5.34 4.35
C ILE A 146 -8.37 3.97 4.97
N ALA A 147 -7.09 3.67 5.18
CA ALA A 147 -6.58 2.38 5.63
C ALA A 147 -7.09 1.97 7.02
N VAL A 148 -7.19 2.90 7.98
CA VAL A 148 -7.74 2.56 9.30
C VAL A 148 -9.24 2.24 9.26
N ASN A 149 -9.98 2.76 8.28
CA ASN A 149 -11.40 2.45 8.13
C ASN A 149 -11.65 1.13 7.38
N ILE A 150 -10.72 0.70 6.54
CA ILE A 150 -10.84 -0.52 5.72
C ILE A 150 -9.63 -1.43 6.01
N PRO A 151 -9.74 -2.40 6.93
CA PRO A 151 -8.61 -3.24 7.34
C PRO A 151 -7.90 -3.96 6.19
N ALA A 152 -8.62 -4.29 5.11
CA ALA A 152 -8.06 -4.91 3.92
C ALA A 152 -7.09 -3.97 3.17
N ILE A 153 -7.37 -2.66 3.13
CA ILE A 153 -6.48 -1.65 2.55
C ILE A 153 -5.19 -1.56 3.36
N ALA A 154 -5.29 -1.51 4.69
CA ALA A 154 -4.11 -1.51 5.57
C ALA A 154 -3.23 -2.75 5.32
N SER A 155 -3.83 -3.94 5.28
CA SER A 155 -3.08 -5.17 5.00
C SER A 155 -2.46 -5.17 3.60
N ASN A 156 -3.16 -4.68 2.58
CA ASN A 156 -2.63 -4.61 1.22
C ASN A 156 -1.40 -3.69 1.13
N VAL A 157 -1.46 -2.50 1.73
CA VAL A 157 -0.33 -1.57 1.77
C VAL A 157 0.86 -2.17 2.53
N THR A 158 0.62 -2.84 3.67
CA THR A 158 1.69 -3.49 4.44
C THR A 158 2.34 -4.64 3.67
N ILE A 159 1.55 -5.54 3.06
CA ILE A 159 2.07 -6.67 2.27
C ILE A 159 2.84 -6.15 1.05
N THR A 160 2.29 -5.16 0.34
CA THR A 160 2.96 -4.52 -0.80
C THR A 160 4.29 -3.90 -0.39
N SER A 161 4.34 -3.24 0.77
CA SER A 161 5.58 -2.65 1.28
C SER A 161 6.63 -3.68 1.67
N ALA A 162 6.24 -4.76 2.37
CA ALA A 162 7.14 -5.86 2.67
C ALA A 162 7.67 -6.54 1.40
N TRP A 163 6.80 -6.73 0.40
CA TRP A 163 7.18 -7.27 -0.90
C TRP A 163 8.21 -6.38 -1.61
N LEU A 164 7.96 -5.07 -1.68
CA LEU A 164 8.89 -4.13 -2.32
C LEU A 164 10.27 -4.11 -1.66
N TRP A 165 10.33 -4.21 -0.32
CA TRP A 165 11.61 -4.31 0.39
C TRP A 165 12.32 -5.64 0.14
N LEU A 166 11.60 -6.77 0.15
CA LEU A 166 12.18 -8.08 -0.18
C LEU A 166 12.78 -8.06 -1.58
N VAL A 167 12.00 -7.53 -2.51
CA VAL A 167 12.41 -7.36 -3.89
C VAL A 167 13.67 -6.49 -3.95
N ALA A 168 13.67 -5.28 -3.37
CA ALA A 168 14.85 -4.39 -3.34
C ALA A 168 16.11 -5.09 -2.79
N VAL A 169 15.99 -5.86 -1.71
CA VAL A 169 17.11 -6.66 -1.16
C VAL A 169 17.65 -7.65 -2.18
N VAL A 170 16.77 -8.40 -2.87
CA VAL A 170 17.19 -9.34 -3.91
C VAL A 170 17.92 -8.62 -5.05
N ALA A 171 17.57 -7.38 -5.38
CA ALA A 171 18.19 -6.61 -6.47
C ALA A 171 19.60 -6.23 -6.10
N THR A 172 19.76 -5.69 -4.90
CA THR A 172 21.06 -5.30 -4.38
C THR A 172 21.98 -6.52 -4.30
N LEU A 173 21.47 -7.68 -3.87
CA LEU A 173 22.24 -8.91 -3.79
C LEU A 173 22.63 -9.45 -5.18
N ASP A 174 21.71 -9.41 -6.17
CA ASP A 174 21.99 -9.82 -7.55
C ASP A 174 23.03 -8.90 -8.22
N GLY A 175 22.88 -7.58 -8.07
CA GLY A 175 23.84 -6.60 -8.56
C GLY A 175 25.24 -6.79 -7.97
N ALA A 176 25.31 -7.05 -6.66
CA ALA A 176 26.56 -7.36 -5.97
C ALA A 176 27.18 -8.69 -6.45
N ALA A 177 26.38 -9.73 -6.65
CA ALA A 177 26.85 -11.02 -7.16
C ALA A 177 27.35 -10.92 -8.62
N ALA A 178 26.75 -10.04 -9.42
CA ALA A 178 27.09 -9.81 -10.81
C ALA A 178 28.24 -8.80 -11.02
N ASN A 179 28.83 -8.24 -9.95
CA ASN A 179 29.84 -7.17 -10.02
C ASN A 179 29.40 -5.99 -10.91
N ARG A 180 28.11 -5.66 -10.91
CA ARG A 180 27.59 -4.49 -11.62
C ARG A 180 27.80 -3.24 -10.76
N ASP A 181 28.01 -2.11 -11.41
CA ASP A 181 28.08 -0.84 -10.70
C ASP A 181 26.76 -0.57 -9.95
N PRO A 182 26.79 0.05 -8.75
CA PRO A 182 25.59 0.34 -7.98
C PRO A 182 24.69 1.35 -8.71
N GLU A 183 23.69 0.86 -9.44
CA GLU A 183 22.62 1.68 -10.00
C GLU A 183 21.46 1.81 -9.02
N VAL A 184 20.83 2.99 -8.98
CA VAL A 184 19.65 3.26 -8.15
C VAL A 184 18.50 2.37 -8.61
N VAL A 185 17.94 1.60 -7.68
CA VAL A 185 16.85 0.65 -7.94
C VAL A 185 15.55 1.41 -8.19
N GLN A 186 14.91 1.21 -9.34
CA GLN A 186 13.61 1.82 -9.62
C GLN A 186 12.49 1.18 -8.79
N LEU A 187 11.59 2.01 -8.25
CA LEU A 187 10.47 1.58 -7.42
C LEU A 187 9.46 0.73 -8.25
N GLY A 188 9.30 -0.56 -7.97
CA GLY A 188 8.25 -1.37 -8.62
C GLY A 188 8.43 -1.67 -10.12
N VAL A 189 9.52 -1.23 -10.76
CA VAL A 189 9.96 -1.73 -12.07
C VAL A 189 11.36 -2.32 -11.95
N TRP A 190 11.47 -3.53 -12.47
CA TRP A 190 12.60 -4.41 -12.25
C TRP A 190 13.25 -4.78 -13.55
N GLN A 191 14.50 -4.40 -13.75
CA GLN A 191 15.32 -4.89 -14.87
C GLN A 191 16.32 -5.91 -14.34
N VAL A 192 15.98 -7.19 -14.45
CA VAL A 192 16.85 -8.32 -14.09
C VAL A 192 18.02 -8.47 -15.08
N THR A 193 17.86 -7.93 -16.29
CA THR A 193 18.89 -7.88 -17.33
C THR A 193 18.78 -6.58 -18.13
N THR A 194 19.93 -6.02 -18.53
CA THR A 194 20.04 -4.89 -19.48
C THR A 194 19.67 -5.30 -20.91
N SER A 195 19.68 -6.60 -21.19
CA SER A 195 19.31 -7.24 -22.45
C SER A 195 18.22 -8.28 -22.20
N GLY A 196 16.96 -7.83 -22.22
CA GLY A 196 15.78 -8.68 -22.05
C GLY A 196 14.72 -8.41 -23.12
N PRO A 197 13.63 -9.20 -23.18
CA PRO A 197 12.55 -8.94 -24.12
C PRO A 197 11.83 -7.65 -23.74
N TRP A 198 11.98 -6.64 -24.61
CA TRP A 198 11.29 -5.36 -24.53
C TRP A 198 10.06 -5.37 -25.44
N PHE A 199 8.95 -4.82 -24.97
CA PHE A 199 7.76 -4.60 -25.79
C PHE A 199 7.31 -3.15 -25.65
N HIS A 200 7.45 -2.34 -26.72
CA HIS A 200 7.07 -0.91 -26.74
C HIS A 200 7.51 -0.14 -25.49
N SER A 201 8.81 -0.20 -25.17
CA SER A 201 9.44 0.44 -24.00
C SER A 201 9.09 -0.16 -22.63
N ILE A 202 8.35 -1.28 -22.58
CA ILE A 202 8.04 -2.00 -21.33
C ILE A 202 8.97 -3.20 -21.20
N TYR A 203 9.65 -3.30 -20.05
CA TYR A 203 10.42 -4.48 -19.68
C TYR A 203 9.48 -5.59 -19.21
N VAL A 204 9.30 -6.60 -20.06
CA VAL A 204 8.27 -7.64 -19.90
C VAL A 204 8.43 -8.45 -18.60
N PRO A 205 9.62 -8.93 -18.20
CA PRO A 205 9.76 -9.72 -16.97
C PRO A 205 9.40 -8.92 -15.71
N GLY A 206 9.80 -7.65 -15.64
CA GLY A 206 9.50 -6.77 -14.50
C GLY A 206 8.01 -6.43 -14.41
N SER A 207 7.36 -6.18 -15.55
CA SER A 207 5.92 -5.91 -15.59
C SER A 207 5.07 -7.13 -15.22
N LEU A 208 5.46 -8.34 -15.66
CA LEU A 208 4.81 -9.59 -15.24
C LEU A 208 4.98 -9.84 -13.75
N LEU A 209 6.16 -9.59 -13.20
CA LEU A 209 6.40 -9.71 -11.77
C LEU A 209 5.57 -8.69 -10.99
N ALA A 210 5.51 -7.44 -11.44
CA ALA A 210 4.69 -6.39 -10.82
C ALA A 210 3.18 -6.73 -10.88
N ALA A 211 2.66 -7.10 -12.04
CA ALA A 211 1.25 -7.45 -12.21
C ALA A 211 0.87 -8.75 -11.47
N GLY A 212 1.71 -9.79 -11.59
CA GLY A 212 1.49 -11.08 -10.92
C GLY A 212 1.52 -10.95 -9.41
N SER A 213 2.52 -10.25 -8.86
CA SER A 213 2.57 -9.96 -7.42
C SER A 213 1.39 -9.11 -6.97
N ALA A 214 0.99 -8.10 -7.74
CA ALA A 214 -0.19 -7.29 -7.40
C ALA A 214 -1.47 -8.14 -7.30
N ILE A 215 -1.69 -9.10 -8.22
CA ILE A 215 -2.83 -10.04 -8.13
C ILE A 215 -2.77 -10.86 -6.84
N VAL A 216 -1.61 -11.45 -6.55
CA VAL A 216 -1.42 -12.31 -5.36
C VAL A 216 -1.60 -11.51 -4.07
N ILE A 217 -0.99 -10.32 -4.00
CA ILE A 217 -1.10 -9.43 -2.85
C ILE A 217 -2.53 -8.93 -2.68
N GLY A 218 -3.21 -8.59 -3.78
CA GLY A 218 -4.63 -8.23 -3.79
C GLY A 218 -5.51 -9.34 -3.21
N ALA A 219 -5.28 -10.59 -3.61
CA ALA A 219 -5.98 -11.74 -3.07
C ALA A 219 -5.67 -12.00 -1.59
N LEU A 220 -4.39 -12.01 -1.20
CA LEU A 220 -3.94 -12.25 0.17
C LEU A 220 -4.44 -11.19 1.14
N ALA A 221 -4.44 -9.92 0.74
CA ALA A 221 -4.94 -8.82 1.57
C ALA A 221 -6.46 -8.86 1.73
N ALA A 222 -7.18 -9.26 0.68
CA ALA A 222 -8.64 -9.37 0.69
C ALA A 222 -9.15 -10.58 1.49
N TRP A 223 -8.38 -11.67 1.52
CA TRP A 223 -8.80 -12.97 2.06
C TRP A 223 -9.28 -12.94 3.53
N PRO A 224 -8.54 -12.37 4.49
CA PRO A 224 -9.00 -12.33 5.89
C PRO A 224 -10.28 -11.51 6.07
N ALA A 225 -10.43 -10.43 5.30
CA ALA A 225 -11.62 -9.57 5.37
C ALA A 225 -12.84 -10.27 4.76
N ALA A 226 -12.66 -10.93 3.61
CA ALA A 226 -13.71 -11.71 2.95
C ALA A 226 -14.27 -12.82 3.85
N ASN A 227 -13.40 -13.51 4.60
CA ASN A 227 -13.78 -14.58 5.51
C ASN A 227 -14.50 -14.08 6.79
N ARG A 228 -14.26 -12.83 7.19
CA ARG A 228 -14.91 -12.22 8.37
C ARG A 228 -16.28 -11.62 8.06
N GLY A 229 -16.80 -11.80 6.84
CA GLY A 229 -18.12 -11.32 6.45
C GLY A 229 -18.23 -9.80 6.28
N THR A 230 -17.11 -9.10 6.09
CA THR A 230 -17.09 -7.63 5.94
C THR A 230 -17.74 -7.17 4.62
N ASN A 231 -17.89 -5.85 4.46
CA ASN A 231 -18.41 -5.23 3.26
C ASN A 231 -17.58 -5.63 2.02
N LEU A 232 -18.20 -6.36 1.11
CA LEU A 232 -17.58 -6.91 -0.10
C LEU A 232 -17.05 -5.84 -1.04
N ILE A 233 -17.65 -4.64 -1.06
CA ILE A 233 -17.18 -3.53 -1.90
C ILE A 233 -15.80 -3.05 -1.42
N GLY A 234 -15.64 -2.89 -0.10
CA GLY A 234 -14.34 -2.52 0.48
C GLY A 234 -13.27 -3.60 0.32
N VAL A 235 -13.67 -4.87 0.33
CA VAL A 235 -12.78 -6.01 0.02
C VAL A 235 -12.35 -5.97 -1.45
N ALA A 236 -13.29 -5.81 -2.37
CA ALA A 236 -13.03 -5.76 -3.81
C ALA A 236 -12.09 -4.60 -4.20
N LEU A 237 -12.26 -3.42 -3.59
CA LEU A 237 -11.42 -2.24 -3.87
C LEU A 237 -10.05 -2.30 -3.19
N SER A 238 -9.87 -3.15 -2.17
CA SER A 238 -8.64 -3.15 -1.37
C SER A 238 -7.39 -3.60 -2.13
N GLY A 239 -7.53 -4.39 -3.19
CA GLY A 239 -6.42 -4.88 -4.00
C GLY A 239 -5.67 -3.78 -4.75
N ALA A 240 -6.34 -2.66 -5.05
CA ALA A 240 -5.71 -1.49 -5.69
C ALA A 240 -4.77 -0.72 -4.76
N ALA A 241 -4.94 -0.81 -3.43
CA ALA A 241 -4.42 0.19 -2.51
C ALA A 241 -2.90 0.32 -2.54
N GLY A 242 -2.17 -0.78 -2.37
CA GLY A 242 -0.71 -0.83 -2.37
C GLY A 242 -0.12 -0.36 -3.70
N PRO A 243 -0.53 -0.94 -4.85
CA PRO A 243 -0.12 -0.44 -6.16
C PRO A 243 -0.48 1.03 -6.41
N ALA A 244 -1.62 1.51 -5.90
CA ALA A 244 -2.02 2.91 -6.04
C ALA A 244 -1.12 3.85 -5.23
N VAL A 245 -0.59 3.42 -4.07
CA VAL A 245 0.44 4.18 -3.33
C VAL A 245 1.72 4.29 -4.15
N ILE A 246 2.12 3.22 -4.85
CA ILE A 246 3.29 3.23 -5.74
C ILE A 246 3.05 4.19 -6.91
N ALA A 247 1.90 4.07 -7.60
CA ALA A 247 1.54 4.93 -8.72
C ALA A 247 1.45 6.40 -8.31
N GLY A 248 0.87 6.69 -7.13
CA GLY A 248 0.80 8.03 -6.57
C GLY A 248 2.20 8.60 -6.25
N ALA A 249 3.12 7.77 -5.76
CA ALA A 249 4.49 8.20 -5.50
C ALA A 249 5.22 8.61 -6.78
N TYR A 250 5.05 7.86 -7.87
CA TYR A 250 5.58 8.21 -9.18
C TYR A 250 4.98 9.49 -9.76
N LEU A 251 3.65 9.60 -9.70
CA LEU A 251 2.94 10.77 -10.20
C LEU A 251 3.35 12.04 -9.46
N LEU A 252 3.56 11.93 -8.14
CA LEU A 252 4.07 13.03 -7.34
C LEU A 252 5.53 13.34 -7.68
N ALA A 253 6.40 12.34 -7.82
CA ALA A 253 7.84 12.55 -8.02
C ALA A 253 8.22 13.10 -9.41
N ALA A 254 7.40 12.91 -10.44
CA ALA A 254 7.70 13.35 -11.81
C ALA A 254 6.46 13.93 -12.53
N PRO A 255 6.13 15.22 -12.33
CA PRO A 255 4.97 15.85 -12.98
C PRO A 255 5.19 16.19 -14.47
N VAL A 256 6.43 16.17 -14.98
CA VAL A 256 6.75 16.59 -16.35
C VAL A 256 7.62 15.54 -17.06
N LEU A 257 7.01 14.77 -17.96
CA LEU A 257 7.70 13.86 -18.88
C LEU A 257 8.16 14.61 -20.14
N LYS A 258 9.26 15.36 -20.08
CA LYS A 258 9.92 15.88 -21.30
C LYS A 258 11.29 15.22 -21.46
N GLY A 259 11.47 14.45 -22.55
CA GLY A 259 12.77 13.88 -22.94
C GLY A 259 13.21 12.61 -22.21
N VAL A 260 12.26 11.78 -21.77
CA VAL A 260 12.50 10.66 -20.84
C VAL A 260 13.04 9.41 -21.54
N LYS A 261 14.09 8.79 -20.96
CA LYS A 261 14.66 7.50 -21.43
C LYS A 261 13.62 6.35 -21.33
N PRO A 262 13.63 5.32 -22.19
CA PRO A 262 12.60 4.27 -22.24
C PRO A 262 12.32 3.57 -20.90
N GLU A 263 13.35 3.43 -20.06
CA GLU A 263 13.32 2.71 -18.79
C GLU A 263 12.37 3.39 -17.78
N GLN A 264 12.44 4.72 -17.70
CA GLN A 264 11.58 5.53 -16.84
C GLN A 264 10.13 5.57 -17.35
N LEU A 265 9.92 5.49 -18.67
CA LEU A 265 8.58 5.38 -19.24
C LEU A 265 7.88 4.10 -18.79
N SER A 266 8.63 2.99 -18.69
CA SER A 266 8.10 1.71 -18.23
C SER A 266 7.61 1.76 -16.79
N ALA A 267 8.34 2.41 -15.87
CA ALA A 267 7.94 2.55 -14.47
C ALA A 267 6.65 3.35 -14.28
N HIS A 268 6.51 4.44 -15.03
CA HIS A 268 5.32 5.27 -15.00
C HIS A 268 4.09 4.58 -15.61
N LEU A 269 4.30 3.70 -16.59
CA LEU A 269 3.21 2.95 -17.24
C LEU A 269 2.82 1.69 -16.48
N VAL A 270 3.77 0.96 -15.90
CA VAL A 270 3.52 -0.30 -15.18
C VAL A 270 2.77 -0.06 -13.88
N ALA A 271 3.01 1.05 -13.18
CA ALA A 271 2.37 1.32 -11.90
C ALA A 271 0.83 1.41 -11.99
N PRO A 272 0.20 2.13 -12.95
CA PRO A 272 -1.25 2.08 -13.18
C PRO A 272 -1.79 0.67 -13.50
N TYR A 273 -1.08 -0.13 -14.31
CA TYR A 273 -1.52 -1.49 -14.64
C TYR A 273 -1.47 -2.42 -13.42
N ALA A 274 -0.51 -2.24 -12.52
CA ALA A 274 -0.45 -2.97 -11.26
C ALA A 274 -1.67 -2.68 -10.37
N VAL A 275 -2.27 -1.48 -10.44
CA VAL A 275 -3.53 -1.17 -9.74
C VAL A 275 -4.68 -2.04 -10.25
N ILE A 276 -4.81 -2.15 -11.58
CA ILE A 276 -5.83 -2.99 -12.21
C ILE A 276 -5.59 -4.46 -11.86
N ALA A 277 -4.35 -4.93 -11.92
CA ALA A 277 -3.97 -6.28 -11.54
C ALA A 277 -4.33 -6.60 -10.07
N GLY A 278 -4.04 -5.66 -9.17
CA GLY A 278 -4.43 -5.76 -7.76
C GLY A 278 -5.95 -5.88 -7.56
N LEU A 279 -6.74 -5.07 -8.29
CA LEU A 279 -8.21 -5.15 -8.26
C LEU A 279 -8.72 -6.52 -8.72
N ILE A 280 -8.14 -7.11 -9.75
CA ILE A 280 -8.53 -8.45 -10.23
C ILE A 280 -8.38 -9.47 -9.10
N GLY A 281 -7.24 -9.48 -8.40
CA GLY A 281 -6.99 -10.38 -7.28
C GLY A 281 -8.01 -10.25 -6.15
N SER A 282 -8.33 -9.02 -5.74
CA SER A 282 -9.29 -8.76 -4.66
C SER A 282 -10.75 -9.00 -5.06
N VAL A 283 -11.12 -8.71 -6.31
CA VAL A 283 -12.46 -8.98 -6.86
C VAL A 283 -12.74 -10.48 -6.93
N LEU A 284 -11.75 -11.29 -7.34
CA LEU A 284 -11.88 -12.75 -7.35
C LEU A 284 -12.19 -13.30 -5.95
N VAL A 285 -11.46 -12.82 -4.93
CA VAL A 285 -11.70 -13.21 -3.53
C VAL A 285 -13.08 -12.77 -3.04
N ALA A 286 -13.50 -11.55 -3.36
CA ALA A 286 -14.83 -11.04 -3.02
C ALA A 286 -15.96 -11.86 -3.68
N ALA A 287 -15.79 -12.23 -4.95
CA ALA A 287 -16.74 -13.04 -5.69
C ALA A 287 -16.88 -14.46 -5.11
N LEU A 288 -15.76 -15.11 -4.76
CA LEU A 288 -15.75 -16.43 -4.12
C LEU A 288 -16.44 -16.40 -2.75
N ALA A 289 -16.15 -15.40 -1.91
CA ALA A 289 -16.81 -15.24 -0.62
C ALA A 289 -18.31 -14.92 -0.75
N GLY A 290 -18.71 -14.18 -1.79
CA GLY A 290 -20.11 -13.92 -2.12
C GLY A 290 -20.86 -15.16 -2.64
N ALA A 291 -20.19 -16.01 -3.42
CA ALA A 291 -20.75 -17.28 -3.89
C ALA A 291 -20.97 -18.27 -2.74
N GLY A 292 -20.01 -18.39 -1.81
CA GLY A 292 -20.15 -19.22 -0.61
C GLY A 292 -21.32 -18.80 0.27
N ARG A 293 -21.49 -17.49 0.50
CA ARG A 293 -22.63 -16.95 1.27
C ARG A 293 -23.98 -17.26 0.63
N ARG A 294 -24.10 -17.12 -0.69
CA ARG A 294 -25.34 -17.46 -1.43
C ARG A 294 -25.70 -18.94 -1.31
N ARG A 295 -24.70 -19.83 -1.38
CA ARG A 295 -24.91 -21.28 -1.23
C ARG A 295 -25.39 -21.67 0.17
N LEU A 296 -24.82 -21.05 1.22
CA LEU A 296 -25.26 -21.27 2.60
C LEU A 296 -26.69 -20.78 2.84
N ALA A 297 -27.06 -19.61 2.31
CA ALA A 297 -28.42 -19.08 2.41
C ALA A 297 -29.45 -19.99 1.71
N GLY A 298 -29.12 -20.54 0.53
CA GLY A 298 -29.98 -21.49 -0.17
C GLY A 298 -30.18 -22.82 0.57
N ARG A 299 -29.14 -23.33 1.24
CA ARG A 299 -29.24 -24.52 2.11
C ARG A 299 -30.12 -24.27 3.34
N SER A 300 -29.99 -23.12 3.99
CA SER A 300 -30.83 -22.74 5.14
C SER A 300 -32.30 -22.54 4.74
N ALA A 301 -32.57 -22.07 3.52
CA ALA A 301 -33.92 -21.97 2.98
C ALA A 301 -34.56 -23.35 2.75
N ASN A 302 -33.80 -24.31 2.19
CA ASN A 302 -34.26 -25.70 2.01
C ASN A 302 -34.52 -26.42 3.34
N TYR A 303 -33.75 -26.13 4.39
CA TYR A 303 -33.98 -26.72 5.72
C TYR A 303 -35.24 -26.18 6.42
N LYS A 304 -35.68 -24.96 6.07
CA LYS A 304 -36.91 -24.35 6.60
C LYS A 304 -38.19 -24.78 5.87
N GLN A 305 -38.11 -25.61 4.83
CA GLN A 305 -39.24 -26.39 4.34
C GLN A 305 -39.18 -27.79 4.95
N PRO A 306 -39.72 -28.03 6.17
CA PRO A 306 -40.06 -29.37 6.55
C PRO A 306 -41.08 -29.86 5.53
N GLY A 307 -40.83 -31.03 4.95
CA GLY A 307 -41.62 -31.59 3.87
C GLY A 307 -43.11 -31.40 4.13
N ALA A 308 -43.80 -30.84 3.13
CA ALA A 308 -45.23 -31.04 2.98
C ALA A 308 -45.45 -32.54 2.80
N VAL A 309 -45.41 -33.29 3.90
CA VAL A 309 -45.94 -34.64 3.96
C VAL A 309 -47.41 -34.47 3.62
N SER A 310 -47.75 -34.93 2.42
CA SER A 310 -49.08 -34.98 1.85
C SER A 310 -50.09 -35.33 2.94
N ALA A 311 -50.86 -34.34 3.39
CA ALA A 311 -52.00 -34.57 4.25
C ALA A 311 -53.02 -35.33 3.39
N ALA A 312 -53.13 -36.63 3.64
CA ALA A 312 -54.16 -37.47 3.04
C ALA A 312 -55.54 -36.80 3.25
N GLN A 313 -56.23 -36.53 2.14
CA GLN A 313 -57.59 -36.01 2.17
C GLN A 313 -58.51 -36.98 2.92
N PRO A 314 -59.31 -36.52 3.90
CA PRO A 314 -60.37 -37.34 4.44
C PRO A 314 -61.49 -37.43 3.41
N LYS A 315 -61.75 -38.63 2.91
CA LYS A 315 -62.88 -38.96 2.04
C LYS A 315 -64.16 -38.78 2.87
N VAL A 316 -64.86 -37.67 2.69
CA VAL A 316 -66.18 -37.44 3.28
C VAL A 316 -67.15 -38.39 2.59
N ALA A 317 -67.62 -39.40 3.31
CA ALA A 317 -68.73 -40.23 2.89
C ALA A 317 -70.00 -39.37 2.98
N SER A 318 -70.54 -38.99 1.82
CA SER A 318 -71.88 -38.45 1.70
C SER A 318 -72.88 -39.59 1.88
N ASP A 319 -73.71 -39.50 2.91
CA ASP A 319 -74.96 -40.24 2.98
C ASP A 319 -75.86 -39.84 1.82
N ALA A 320 -76.46 -40.84 1.17
CA ALA A 320 -77.65 -40.67 0.36
C ALA A 320 -78.59 -41.88 0.59
N VAL A 321 -79.80 -41.51 0.99
CA VAL A 321 -81.12 -42.17 0.92
C VAL A 321 -81.20 -43.41 0.04
#